data_AF-A0A349UL94-F1
#
_entry.id   AF-A0A349UL94-F1
#
_cell.length_a   1.000
_cell.length_b   1.000
_cell.length_c   1.000
_cell.angle_alpha   90.00
_cell.angle_beta   90.00
_cell.angle_gamma   90.00
#
_symmetry.space_group_name_H-M   'P 1'
#
loop_
_entity.id
_entity.type
_entity.pdbx_description
1 polymer ?
#
loop_
_entity_poly.entity_id
_entity_poly.type
_entity_poly.pdbx_seq_one_letter_code
_entity_poly.pdbx_strand_id
1 'polypeptide(L)' 'VKDLAAELLRVQAVRRATPGVSYPSGTEMQRRFSDEFVYTETEDQLAAMGQIDADMSEPRPMDRLLCGDVGYG' A
#
# COMPACT_ATOMS: atom_id res chain seq x y z
N VAL A 1 -9.25 -17.51 -19.92
CA VAL A 1 -8.00 -17.30 -19.14
C VAL A 1 -6.99 -16.41 -19.89
N LYS A 2 -6.73 -16.62 -21.19
CA LYS A 2 -5.80 -15.76 -21.97
C LYS A 2 -6.17 -14.27 -21.96
N ASP A 3 -7.46 -13.94 -22.02
CA ASP A 3 -7.91 -12.55 -22.08
C ASP A 3 -7.68 -11.78 -20.77
N LEU A 4 -7.93 -12.42 -19.62
CA LEU A 4 -7.73 -11.81 -18.30
C LEU A 4 -6.25 -11.50 -18.03
N ALA A 5 -5.34 -12.42 -18.38
CA ALA A 5 -3.90 -12.18 -18.21
C ALA A 5 -3.42 -11.00 -19.05
N ALA A 6 -3.90 -10.89 -20.30
CA ALA A 6 -3.58 -9.77 -21.18
C ALA A 6 -4.14 -8.44 -20.65
N GLU A 7 -5.35 -8.47 -20.09
CA GLU A 7 -5.99 -7.29 -19.50
C GLU A 7 -5.23 -6.78 -18.26
N LEU A 8 -4.85 -7.68 -17.35
CA LEU A 8 -4.07 -7.31 -16.15
C LEU A 8 -2.71 -6.71 -16.53
N LEU A 9 -2.03 -7.29 -17.52
CA LEU A 9 -0.78 -6.74 -18.04
C LEU A 9 -0.97 -5.34 -18.63
N ARG A 10 -2.06 -5.14 -19.38
CA ARG A 10 -2.39 -3.83 -19.96
C ARG A 10 -2.63 -2.78 -18.86
N VAL A 11 -3.39 -3.13 -17.83
CA VAL A 11 -3.66 -2.23 -16.70
C VAL A 11 -2.38 -1.88 -15.96
N GLN A 12 -1.52 -2.86 -15.68
CA GLN A 12 -0.21 -2.61 -15.04
C GLN A 12 0.69 -1.71 -15.87
N ALA A 13 0.75 -1.92 -17.19
CA ALA A 13 1.55 -1.09 -18.09
C ALA A 13 1.08 0.37 -18.08
N VAL A 14 -0.24 0.60 -18.17
CA VAL A 14 -0.82 1.94 -18.09
C VAL A 14 -0.53 2.59 -16.75
N ARG A 15 -0.67 1.85 -15.65
CA ARG A 15 -0.42 2.37 -14.29
C ARG A 15 1.04 2.77 -14.09
N ARG A 16 2.00 1.96 -14.56
CA ARG A 16 3.43 2.27 -14.48
C ARG A 16 3.85 3.47 -15.31
N ALA A 17 3.16 3.74 -16.42
CA ALA A 17 3.45 4.87 -17.29
C ALA A 17 2.77 6.17 -16.83
N THR A 18 1.76 6.08 -15.97
CA THR A 18 0.99 7.23 -15.49
C THR A 18 1.65 7.80 -14.23
N PRO A 19 1.93 9.11 -14.16
CA PRO A 19 2.45 9.73 -12.94
C PRO A 19 1.42 9.65 -11.82
N GLY A 20 1.89 9.30 -10.62
CA GLY A 20 1.11 9.29 -9.39
C GLY A 20 1.46 10.48 -8.48
N VAL A 21 0.86 10.48 -7.30
CA VAL A 21 1.22 11.39 -6.21
C VAL A 21 2.12 10.64 -5.25
N SER A 22 3.32 11.18 -5.01
CA SER A 22 4.24 10.67 -4.00
C SER A 22 3.94 11.33 -2.66
N TYR A 23 3.69 10.52 -1.65
CA TYR A 23 3.45 10.97 -0.28
C TYR A 23 4.72 10.78 0.57
N PRO A 24 5.12 11.79 1.36
CA PRO A 24 6.27 11.64 2.25
C PRO A 24 5.94 10.68 3.40
N SER A 25 6.86 9.76 3.71
CA SER A 25 6.75 8.85 4.84
C SER A 25 7.26 9.48 6.14
N GLY A 26 6.78 8.99 7.28
CA GLY A 26 7.31 9.36 8.61
C GLY A 26 6.95 10.77 9.08
N THR A 27 5.90 11.37 8.51
CA THR A 27 5.41 12.68 8.94
C THR A 27 5.02 12.66 10.42
N GLU A 28 5.12 13.81 11.10
CA GLU A 28 4.72 13.90 12.51
C GLU A 28 3.24 13.58 12.70
N MET A 29 2.39 13.97 11.74
CA MET A 29 0.97 13.61 11.74
C MET A 29 0.78 12.09 11.69
N GLN A 30 1.47 11.40 10.77
CA GLN A 30 1.39 9.95 10.63
C GLN A 30 1.82 9.25 11.93
N ARG A 31 2.95 9.68 12.52
CA ARG A 31 3.42 9.12 13.80
C ARG A 31 2.40 9.31 14.92
N ARG A 32 1.87 10.52 15.10
CA ARG A 32 0.84 10.77 16.13
C ARG A 32 -0.41 9.93 15.91
N PHE A 33 -0.86 9.81 14.68
CA PHE A 33 -2.02 8.99 14.34
C PHE A 33 -1.78 7.50 14.63
N SER A 34 -0.58 6.98 14.34
CA SER A 34 -0.20 5.62 14.70
C SER A 34 -0.12 5.41 16.21
N ASP A 35 0.43 6.38 16.95
CA ASP A 35 0.55 6.30 18.42
C ASP A 35 -0.82 6.32 19.14
N GLU A 36 -1.88 6.80 18.49
CA GLU A 36 -3.26 6.74 19.03
C GLU A 36 -3.86 5.33 18.98
N PHE A 37 -3.25 4.40 18.23
CA PHE A 37 -3.72 3.02 18.16
C PHE A 37 -3.29 2.24 19.41
N VAL A 38 -4.28 1.78 20.18
CA VAL A 38 -4.06 1.19 21.52
C VAL A 38 -3.63 -0.27 21.51
N TYR A 39 -3.56 -0.90 20.34
CA TYR A 39 -3.21 -2.30 20.20
C TYR A 39 -1.79 -2.43 19.64
N THR A 40 -1.05 -3.43 20.13
CA THR A 40 0.25 -3.77 19.55
C THR A 40 0.06 -4.49 18.24
N GLU A 41 0.66 -3.95 17.18
CA GLU A 41 0.64 -4.53 15.85
C GLU A 41 1.37 -5.87 15.81
N THR A 42 0.88 -6.78 14.98
CA THR A 42 1.59 -8.03 14.67
C THR A 42 2.76 -7.79 13.72
N GLU A 43 3.68 -8.74 13.62
CA GLU A 43 4.81 -8.66 12.68
C GLU A 43 4.33 -8.51 11.22
N ASP A 44 3.26 -9.22 10.85
CA ASP A 44 2.65 -9.13 9.51
C ASP A 44 2.01 -7.75 9.26
N GLN A 45 1.37 -7.16 10.28
CA GLN A 45 0.81 -5.80 10.19
C GLN A 45 1.93 -4.77 10.00
N LEU A 46 3.01 -4.86 10.78
CA LEU A 46 4.17 -3.97 10.63
C LEU A 46 4.82 -4.09 9.24
N ALA A 47 4.95 -5.31 8.72
CA ALA A 47 5.46 -5.56 7.38
C ALA A 47 4.53 -4.96 6.30
N ALA A 48 3.21 -5.15 6.43
CA ALA A 48 2.23 -4.58 5.52
C ALA A 48 2.26 -3.05 5.52
N MET A 49 2.33 -2.42 6.70
CA MET A 49 2.44 -0.98 6.85
C MET A 49 3.69 -0.43 6.15
N GLY A 50 4.86 -1.03 6.39
CA GLY A 50 6.10 -0.60 5.74
C GLY A 50 6.06 -0.74 4.21
N GLN A 51 5.40 -1.78 3.70
CA GLN A 51 5.23 -1.98 2.25
C GLN A 51 4.26 -0.96 1.63
N ILE A 52 3.17 -0.63 2.33
CA ILE A 52 2.22 0.41 1.91
C ILE A 52 2.89 1.78 1.91
N ASP A 53 3.63 2.11 2.97
CA ASP A 53 4.38 3.37 3.05
C ASP A 53 5.39 3.51 1.92
N ALA A 54 6.12 2.44 1.60
CA ALA A 54 7.05 2.42 0.49
C ALA A 54 6.34 2.68 -0.85
N ASP A 55 5.25 1.96 -1.13
CA ASP A 55 4.49 2.13 -2.37
C ASP A 55 3.87 3.54 -2.49
N MET A 56 3.38 4.11 -1.38
CA MET A 56 2.79 5.46 -1.34
C MET A 56 3.82 6.57 -1.54
N SER A 57 5.09 6.30 -1.25
CA SER A 57 6.19 7.23 -1.49
C SER A 57 6.66 7.26 -2.95
N GLU A 58 6.23 6.32 -3.79
CA GLU A 58 6.63 6.29 -5.19
C GLU A 58 5.85 7.29 -6.06
N PRO A 59 6.45 7.84 -7.14
CA PRO A 59 5.78 8.75 -8.05
C PRO A 59 4.84 8.04 -9.05
N ARG A 60 4.33 6.86 -8.70
CA ARG A 60 3.39 6.07 -9.52
C ARG A 60 2.20 5.64 -8.65
N PRO A 61 1.01 5.42 -9.24
CA PRO A 61 -0.11 4.91 -8.47
C PRO A 61 0.21 3.54 -7.86
N MET A 62 0.02 3.39 -6.56
CA MET A 62 0.12 2.11 -5.85
C MET A 62 -0.94 1.10 -6.36
N ASP A 63 -0.61 -0.19 -6.39
CA ASP A 63 -1.54 -1.28 -6.71
C ASP A 63 -1.29 -2.50 -5.83
N ARG A 64 -1.66 -2.38 -4.55
CA ARG A 64 -1.46 -3.42 -3.55
C ARG A 64 -2.79 -4.00 -3.11
N LEU A 65 -2.86 -5.33 -3.10
CA LEU A 65 -3.92 -6.07 -2.43
C LEU A 65 -3.38 -6.54 -1.07
N LEU A 66 -4.04 -6.14 0.01
CA LEU A 66 -3.80 -6.66 1.35
C LEU A 66 -4.89 -7.69 1.65
N CYS A 67 -4.50 -8.94 1.89
CA CYS A 67 -5.43 -9.99 2.30
C CYS A 67 -5.33 -10.17 3.81
N GLY A 68 -6.36 -9.76 4.54
CA GLY A 68 -6.49 -10.00 5.98
C GLY A 68 -7.64 -10.97 6.28
N ASP A 69 -7.63 -11.52 7.50
CA ASP A 69 -8.76 -12.26 8.08
C ASP A 69 -9.46 -11.40 9.14
N VAL A 70 -10.62 -11.83 9.66
CA VAL A 70 -11.36 -11.10 10.70
C VAL A 70 -10.54 -11.05 11.99
N GLY A 71 -10.21 -9.84 12.47
CA GLY A 71 -9.36 -9.63 13.63
C GLY A 71 -9.33 -8.18 14.12
N TYR A 72 -8.29 -7.83 14.89
CA TYR A 72 -8.01 -6.47 15.35
C TYR A 72 -7.08 -5.76 14.35
N GLY A 73 -7.66 -5.03 13.40
CA GLY A 73 -6.95 -4.38 12.30
C GLY A 73 -6.82 -5.31 11.09
#